data_AF-A0A356KIR5-F1
#
_entry.id   AF-A0A356KIR5-F1
#
_cell.length_a   1.000
_cell.length_b   1.000
_cell.length_c   1.000
_cell.angle_alpha   90.00
_cell.angle_beta   90.00
_cell.angle_gamma   90.00
#
_symmetry.space_group_name_H-M   'P 1'
#
loop_
_entity.id
_entity.type
_entity.pdbx_description
1 polymer ?
#
loop_
_entity_poly.entity_id
_entity_poly.type
_entity_poly.pdbx_seq_one_letter_code
_entity_poly.pdbx_strand_id
1 'polypeptide(L)'
;ELVPLPRREPAEISKRALSAFGWNRERLANFKKMVKGAKEVVHSMGNDRPLGVFNEDNPRLFSFLNQIVAVVTNPPIDPLREGEAMDLTAYLGCSPALDPSGGYAVSPQFALPHPVLRNEELAALRRSPAPGMRVRVLDATFEDTGDPKQLVKRFHELADEALAFRVLDDASVLIISDRRADEPGRLPLPTLLVVGGLHPLLAAAGERRNVSLVVESGEIYEGHDVAVLLAYGATAVNPYATFALASEIRNMEPERAVENVTEALLATLKRIMSKMGITTLAGYRGSALFEAVALSPDVVDYFLGGTDSVLGGVELEDIYRDIVARAEHSEELARTQEIRVYRKEVTHQLQLVARNGDADYARLEELLPETP
;
A
#
# COMPACT_ATOMS: atom_id res chain seq x y z
N GLU A 1 16.47 -5.37 26.92
CA GLU A 1 15.61 -6.57 26.83
C GLU A 1 14.17 -6.13 26.72
N LEU A 2 13.48 -6.53 25.65
CA LEU A 2 12.06 -6.21 25.45
C LEU A 2 11.26 -7.01 26.48
N VAL A 3 10.59 -6.30 27.40
CA VAL A 3 9.66 -6.89 28.37
C VAL A 3 8.59 -7.68 27.58
N PRO A 4 8.32 -8.96 27.90
CA PRO A 4 7.30 -9.73 27.21
C PRO A 4 5.94 -9.05 27.41
N LEU A 5 5.37 -8.55 26.32
CA LEU A 5 4.07 -7.90 26.32
C LEU A 5 2.96 -8.96 26.42
N PRO A 6 1.87 -8.69 27.16
CA PRO A 6 0.75 -9.61 27.26
C PRO A 6 0.12 -9.83 25.87
N ARG A 7 -0.15 -11.10 25.53
CA ARG A 7 -0.97 -11.49 24.37
C ARG A 7 -2.32 -10.81 24.47
N ARG A 8 -2.59 -9.81 23.61
CA ARG A 8 -3.94 -9.28 23.40
C ARG A 8 -4.61 -10.11 22.32
N GLU A 9 -5.89 -10.43 22.54
CA GLU A 9 -6.76 -11.09 21.57
C GLU A 9 -6.70 -10.36 20.22
N PRO A 10 -6.68 -11.08 19.08
CA PRO A 10 -6.82 -10.44 17.78
C PRO A 10 -8.18 -9.73 17.77
N ALA A 11 -8.16 -8.41 17.64
CA ALA A 11 -9.39 -7.66 17.41
C ALA A 11 -9.93 -8.11 16.06
N GLU A 12 -11.07 -8.81 16.07
CA GLU A 12 -11.80 -9.22 14.88
C GLU A 12 -12.13 -7.94 14.09
N ILE A 13 -11.49 -7.76 12.94
CA ILE A 13 -11.71 -6.59 12.09
C ILE A 13 -13.03 -6.80 11.38
N SER A 14 -13.93 -5.82 11.45
CA SER A 14 -15.24 -5.94 10.82
C SER A 14 -15.10 -6.16 9.32
N LYS A 15 -16.00 -7.00 8.78
CA LYS A 15 -16.10 -7.22 7.33
C LYS A 15 -16.30 -5.91 6.56
N ARG A 16 -17.01 -4.95 7.17
CA ARG A 16 -17.21 -3.60 6.63
C ARG A 16 -15.88 -2.88 6.43
N ALA A 17 -15.04 -2.83 7.46
CA ALA A 17 -13.72 -2.20 7.36
C ALA A 17 -12.85 -2.93 6.33
N LEU A 18 -12.78 -4.27 6.37
CA LEU A 18 -12.03 -5.06 5.38
C LEU A 18 -12.49 -4.76 3.95
N SER A 19 -13.80 -4.71 3.72
CA SER A 19 -14.36 -4.38 2.41
C SER A 19 -13.97 -2.97 1.98
N ALA A 20 -14.11 -1.96 2.85
CA ALA A 20 -13.74 -0.57 2.58
C ALA A 20 -12.25 -0.41 2.21
N PHE A 21 -11.35 -1.16 2.86
CA PHE A 21 -9.92 -1.25 2.51
C PHE A 21 -9.63 -1.96 1.19
N GLY A 22 -10.65 -2.53 0.53
CA GLY A 22 -10.52 -3.24 -0.73
C GLY A 22 -10.20 -4.72 -0.59
N TRP A 23 -10.40 -5.36 0.56
CA TRP A 23 -10.34 -6.81 0.63
C TRP A 23 -11.52 -7.43 -0.10
N ASN A 24 -11.24 -8.47 -0.88
CA ASN A 24 -12.26 -9.27 -1.56
C ASN A 24 -11.90 -10.76 -1.46
N ARG A 25 -12.77 -11.64 -1.97
CA ARG A 25 -12.56 -13.10 -1.85
C ARG A 25 -11.28 -13.58 -2.52
N GLU A 26 -10.95 -13.00 -3.67
CA GLU A 26 -9.75 -13.35 -4.43
C GLU A 26 -8.48 -12.93 -3.70
N ARG A 27 -8.42 -11.68 -3.21
CA ARG A 27 -7.32 -11.16 -2.40
C ARG A 27 -7.13 -11.99 -1.14
N LEU A 28 -8.20 -12.37 -0.45
CA LEU A 28 -8.12 -13.29 0.69
C LEU A 28 -7.58 -14.68 0.30
N ALA A 29 -7.97 -15.21 -0.86
CA ALA A 29 -7.47 -16.49 -1.35
C ALA A 29 -5.98 -16.43 -1.69
N ASN A 30 -5.53 -15.37 -2.35
CA ASN A 30 -4.13 -15.14 -2.67
C ASN A 30 -3.31 -14.88 -1.39
N PHE A 31 -3.81 -14.05 -0.48
CA PHE A 31 -3.21 -13.83 0.83
C PHE A 31 -2.98 -15.14 1.59
N LYS A 32 -3.99 -16.02 1.66
CA LYS A 32 -3.84 -17.35 2.31
C LYS A 32 -2.74 -18.21 1.68
N LYS A 33 -2.53 -18.11 0.36
CA LYS A 33 -1.41 -18.79 -0.33
C LYS A 33 -0.07 -18.14 0.03
N MET A 34 -0.01 -16.80 0.08
CA MET A 34 1.17 -16.05 0.48
C MET A 34 1.63 -16.43 1.88
N VAL A 35 0.70 -16.48 2.85
CA VAL A 35 1.04 -16.87 4.24
C VAL A 35 1.56 -18.31 4.31
N LYS A 36 0.95 -19.25 3.58
CA LYS A 36 1.41 -20.64 3.55
C LYS A 36 2.79 -20.79 2.90
N GLY A 37 3.09 -19.99 1.89
CA GLY A 37 4.32 -20.08 1.10
C GLY A 37 5.47 -19.22 1.58
N ALA A 38 5.25 -18.29 2.52
CA ALA A 38 6.20 -17.24 2.91
C ALA A 38 6.77 -16.46 1.72
N LYS A 39 5.99 -16.36 0.63
CA LYS A 39 6.36 -15.74 -0.63
C LYS A 39 5.12 -15.26 -1.36
N GLU A 40 5.31 -14.26 -2.21
CA GLU A 40 4.25 -13.78 -3.10
C GLU A 40 3.66 -14.90 -3.95
N VAL A 41 2.37 -14.79 -4.25
CA VAL A 41 1.67 -15.77 -5.06
C VAL A 41 2.15 -15.67 -6.50
N VAL A 42 2.66 -16.78 -7.02
CA VAL A 42 3.04 -16.88 -8.43
C VAL A 42 1.81 -17.23 -9.25
N HIS A 43 1.53 -16.41 -10.25
CA HIS A 43 0.51 -16.62 -11.26
C HIS A 43 1.16 -16.79 -12.64
N SER A 44 0.38 -17.21 -13.62
CA SER A 44 0.78 -17.35 -15.03
C SER A 44 -0.21 -16.63 -15.94
N MET A 45 0.16 -16.48 -17.21
CA MET A 45 -0.54 -15.67 -18.23
C MET A 45 -0.41 -14.16 -18.00
N GLY A 46 -0.87 -13.38 -18.99
CA GLY A 46 -0.92 -11.91 -18.88
C GLY A 46 -2.08 -11.44 -17.99
N ASN A 47 -2.04 -10.18 -17.59
CA ASN A 47 -3.18 -9.52 -16.96
C ASN A 47 -4.24 -9.24 -18.03
N ASP A 48 -5.35 -9.99 -17.98
CA ASP A 48 -6.44 -9.92 -18.94
C ASP A 48 -7.66 -9.15 -18.41
N ARG A 49 -7.48 -8.40 -17.31
CA ARG A 49 -8.51 -7.55 -16.73
C ARG A 49 -8.55 -6.18 -17.39
N PRO A 50 -9.71 -5.50 -17.35
CA PRO A 50 -9.79 -4.10 -17.72
C PRO A 50 -8.79 -3.25 -16.92
N LEU A 51 -8.33 -2.14 -17.52
CA LEU A 51 -7.62 -1.10 -16.77
C LEU A 51 -8.50 -0.59 -15.62
N GLY A 52 -7.88 -0.06 -14.55
CA GLY A 52 -8.59 0.35 -13.34
C GLY A 52 -9.80 1.26 -13.61
N VAL A 53 -9.69 2.21 -14.54
CA VAL A 53 -10.78 3.13 -14.90
C VAL A 53 -12.00 2.46 -15.53
N PHE A 54 -11.84 1.28 -16.14
CA PHE A 54 -12.93 0.48 -16.72
C PHE A 54 -13.36 -0.66 -15.81
N ASN A 55 -12.78 -0.75 -14.61
CA ASN A 55 -13.07 -1.82 -13.68
C ASN A 55 -14.26 -1.45 -12.79
N GLU A 56 -15.38 -2.16 -12.97
CA GLU A 56 -16.60 -1.98 -12.19
C GLU A 56 -16.49 -2.53 -10.74
N ASP A 57 -15.40 -3.23 -10.40
CA ASP A 57 -15.17 -3.81 -9.07
C ASP A 57 -14.57 -2.82 -8.05
N ASN A 58 -14.75 -1.51 -8.25
CA ASN A 58 -14.30 -0.43 -7.35
C ASN A 58 -12.81 -0.61 -6.96
N PRO A 59 -11.87 -0.44 -7.92
CA PRO A 59 -10.45 -0.74 -7.72
C PRO A 59 -9.82 0.04 -6.57
N ARG A 60 -8.77 -0.52 -5.97
CA ARG A 60 -8.02 0.18 -4.92
C ARG A 60 -7.15 1.25 -5.55
N LEU A 61 -6.88 2.32 -4.81
CA LEU A 61 -6.00 3.39 -5.30
C LEU A 61 -4.61 2.87 -5.70
N PHE A 62 -4.06 1.90 -4.96
CA PHE A 62 -2.80 1.23 -5.30
C PHE A 62 -2.79 0.61 -6.70
N SER A 63 -3.93 0.15 -7.21
CA SER A 63 -4.04 -0.50 -8.52
C SER A 63 -3.82 0.43 -9.71
N PHE A 64 -3.82 1.75 -9.49
CA PHE A 64 -3.53 2.74 -10.53
C PHE A 64 -2.04 3.06 -10.65
N LEU A 65 -1.19 2.54 -9.74
CA LEU A 65 0.25 2.83 -9.71
C LEU A 65 1.03 1.66 -10.30
N ASN A 66 1.61 1.86 -11.48
CA ASN A 66 2.42 0.85 -12.14
C ASN A 66 3.91 1.04 -11.81
N GLN A 67 4.60 -0.07 -11.56
CA GLN A 67 6.04 -0.05 -11.23
C GLN A 67 6.84 0.36 -12.46
N ILE A 68 7.68 1.38 -12.33
CA ILE A 68 8.68 1.71 -13.35
C ILE A 68 9.83 0.70 -13.24
N VAL A 69 10.36 0.29 -14.39
CA VAL A 69 11.48 -0.67 -14.47
C VAL A 69 12.61 -0.09 -15.32
N ALA A 70 13.84 -0.35 -14.91
CA ALA A 70 15.00 0.10 -15.67
C ALA A 70 15.16 -0.78 -16.90
N VAL A 71 15.20 -0.14 -18.07
CA VAL A 71 15.44 -0.81 -19.35
C VAL A 71 16.61 -0.11 -20.03
N VAL A 72 17.70 -0.84 -20.27
CA VAL A 72 18.95 -0.39 -20.90
C VAL A 72 19.80 0.59 -20.07
N THR A 73 19.21 1.60 -19.44
CA THR A 73 19.93 2.72 -18.80
C THR A 73 20.80 2.30 -17.61
N ASN A 74 20.31 1.37 -16.80
CA ASN A 74 20.98 0.83 -15.63
C ASN A 74 20.56 -0.63 -15.45
N PRO A 75 21.49 -1.52 -15.05
CA PRO A 75 21.17 -2.94 -14.90
C PRO A 75 20.28 -3.16 -13.66
N PRO A 76 19.25 -4.02 -13.75
CA PRO A 76 18.56 -4.50 -12.56
C PRO A 76 19.48 -5.43 -11.76
N ILE A 77 19.16 -5.61 -10.48
CA ILE A 77 19.89 -6.47 -9.55
C ILE A 77 19.12 -7.79 -9.36
N ASP A 78 19.83 -8.90 -9.16
CA ASP A 78 19.23 -10.17 -8.76
C ASP A 78 19.00 -10.19 -7.23
N PRO A 79 17.76 -10.03 -6.74
CA PRO A 79 17.49 -9.95 -5.30
C PRO A 79 17.66 -11.30 -4.59
N LEU A 80 17.75 -12.41 -5.33
CA LEU A 80 17.92 -13.75 -4.76
C LEU A 80 19.40 -14.12 -4.62
N ARG A 81 20.22 -13.76 -5.61
CA ARG A 81 21.67 -14.07 -5.62
C ARG A 81 22.52 -12.98 -5.00
N GLU A 82 22.10 -11.72 -5.13
CA GLU A 82 22.83 -10.54 -4.66
C GLU A 82 22.09 -9.84 -3.50
N GLY A 83 21.09 -10.52 -2.91
CA GLY A 83 20.21 -9.95 -1.88
C GLY A 83 20.92 -9.55 -0.57
N GLU A 84 22.14 -10.02 -0.34
CA GLU A 84 23.01 -9.59 0.77
C GLU A 84 23.55 -8.17 0.58
N ALA A 85 23.66 -7.69 -0.66
CA ALA A 85 24.03 -6.32 -0.97
C ALA A 85 22.87 -5.33 -0.79
N MET A 86 21.66 -5.83 -0.51
CA MET A 86 20.46 -5.02 -0.33
C MET A 86 20.19 -4.73 1.15
N ASP A 87 20.04 -3.46 1.49
CA ASP A 87 19.74 -2.97 2.83
C ASP A 87 18.31 -2.43 2.93
N LEU A 88 17.51 -3.05 3.81
CA LEU A 88 16.16 -2.62 4.12
C LEU A 88 16.05 -1.80 5.41
N THR A 89 17.17 -1.46 6.03
CA THR A 89 17.19 -0.70 7.28
C THR A 89 16.44 0.62 7.13
N ALA A 90 15.49 0.87 8.02
CA ALA A 90 14.76 2.13 8.11
C ALA A 90 15.17 2.87 9.38
N TYR A 91 15.22 4.20 9.32
CA TYR A 91 15.58 5.02 10.47
C TYR A 91 14.40 5.93 10.84
N LEU A 92 13.89 5.78 12.06
CA LEU A 92 12.89 6.66 12.64
C LEU A 92 13.56 7.84 13.36
N GLY A 93 13.09 9.05 13.13
CA GLY A 93 13.57 10.28 13.76
C GLY A 93 14.18 11.27 12.78
N CYS A 94 15.03 12.16 13.30
CA CYS A 94 15.62 13.24 12.52
C CYS A 94 16.76 12.71 11.63
N SER A 95 16.68 12.92 10.31
CA SER A 95 17.77 12.54 9.42
C SER A 95 19.01 13.42 9.69
N PRO A 96 20.24 12.91 9.52
CA PRO A 96 21.44 13.65 9.88
C PRO A 96 21.61 14.93 9.03
N ALA A 97 22.23 15.96 9.62
CA ALA A 97 22.60 17.18 8.91
C ALA A 97 23.96 17.00 8.29
N LEU A 98 24.14 17.51 7.08
CA LEU A 98 25.48 17.84 6.61
C LEU A 98 26.00 19.00 7.45
N ASP A 99 27.06 18.76 8.20
CA ASP A 99 27.85 19.82 8.83
C ASP A 99 28.68 20.52 7.74
N PRO A 100 28.72 21.87 7.69
CA PRO A 100 29.65 22.62 6.85
C PRO A 100 31.12 22.18 6.95
N SER A 101 31.53 21.57 8.06
CA SER A 101 32.86 20.98 8.27
C SER A 101 33.08 19.63 7.57
N GLY A 102 32.04 19.06 6.95
CA GLY A 102 32.07 17.75 6.29
C GLY A 102 31.67 16.57 7.19
N GLY A 103 31.32 16.82 8.46
CA GLY A 103 30.77 15.83 9.39
C GLY A 103 29.25 15.61 9.27
N TYR A 104 28.73 14.64 10.02
CA TYR A 104 27.30 14.49 10.25
C TYR A 104 26.96 14.89 11.69
N ALA A 105 26.02 15.81 11.86
CA ALA A 105 25.50 16.10 13.19
C ALA A 105 24.70 14.89 13.70
N VAL A 106 25.15 14.29 14.80
CA VAL A 106 24.47 13.15 15.44
C VAL A 106 23.09 13.61 15.89
N SER A 107 22.05 12.99 15.35
CA SER A 107 20.65 13.23 15.72
C SER A 107 20.07 11.92 16.25
N PRO A 108 19.13 11.95 17.21
CA PRO A 108 18.49 10.74 17.71
C PRO A 108 17.74 10.06 16.55
N GLN A 109 18.22 8.87 16.17
CA GLN A 109 17.58 7.99 15.20
C GLN A 109 17.46 6.59 15.78
N PHE A 110 16.37 5.92 15.42
CA PHE A 110 16.07 4.55 15.83
C PHE A 110 16.05 3.66 14.60
N ALA A 111 17.00 2.73 14.55
CA ALA A 111 17.11 1.79 13.45
C ALA A 111 16.06 0.69 13.58
N LEU A 112 15.34 0.43 12.49
CA LEU A 112 14.51 -0.72 12.26
C LEU A 112 15.25 -1.62 11.27
N PRO A 113 15.31 -2.95 11.49
CA PRO A 113 15.97 -3.87 10.56
C PRO A 113 15.30 -3.90 9.17
N HIS A 114 14.03 -3.53 9.11
CA HIS A 114 13.23 -3.46 7.89
C HIS A 114 12.02 -2.54 8.09
N PRO A 115 11.33 -2.08 7.03
CA PRO A 115 10.25 -1.09 7.17
C PRO A 115 8.91 -1.68 7.61
N VAL A 116 8.76 -3.01 7.64
CA VAL A 116 7.50 -3.65 8.05
C VAL A 116 7.48 -3.86 9.56
N LEU A 117 6.62 -3.15 10.29
CA LEU A 117 6.46 -3.26 11.74
C LEU A 117 5.33 -4.24 12.08
N ARG A 118 5.56 -5.14 13.03
CA ARG A 118 4.51 -6.00 13.62
C ARG A 118 3.59 -5.19 14.53
N ASN A 119 2.41 -5.74 14.82
CA ASN A 119 1.41 -5.06 15.67
C ASN A 119 1.95 -4.77 17.07
N GLU A 120 2.72 -5.68 17.65
CA GLU A 120 3.33 -5.54 18.96
C GLU A 120 4.42 -4.46 18.97
N GLU A 121 5.20 -4.37 17.91
CA GLU A 121 6.27 -3.38 17.73
C GLU A 121 5.69 -1.97 17.60
N LEU A 122 4.65 -1.79 16.78
CA LEU A 122 3.96 -0.50 16.67
C LEU A 122 3.26 -0.13 17.99
N ALA A 123 2.66 -1.10 18.68
CA ALA A 123 2.06 -0.87 19.99
C ALA A 123 3.10 -0.51 21.07
N ALA A 124 4.31 -1.06 20.99
CA ALA A 124 5.43 -0.67 21.85
C ALA A 124 5.88 0.77 21.55
N LEU A 125 6.06 1.10 20.27
CA LEU A 125 6.41 2.44 19.79
C LEU A 125 5.42 3.49 20.32
N ARG A 126 4.11 3.20 20.28
CA ARG A 126 3.05 4.08 20.75
C ARG A 126 3.01 4.22 22.28
N ARG A 127 3.16 3.12 23.04
CA ARG A 127 2.96 3.10 24.50
C ARG A 127 4.20 3.51 25.29
N SER A 128 5.37 3.14 24.81
CA SER A 128 6.65 3.35 25.49
C SER A 128 7.71 3.73 24.46
N PRO A 129 7.60 4.93 23.86
CA PRO A 129 8.61 5.41 22.93
C PRO A 129 9.96 5.46 23.64
N ALA A 130 11.02 5.24 22.87
CA ALA A 130 12.37 5.28 23.40
C ALA A 130 12.71 6.69 23.93
N PRO A 131 13.67 6.83 24.87
CA PRO A 131 14.13 8.13 25.33
C PRO A 131 14.57 9.01 24.16
N GLY A 132 14.08 10.25 24.10
CA GLY A 132 14.34 11.16 22.97
C GLY A 132 13.47 10.90 21.74
N MET A 133 12.37 10.14 21.86
CA MET A 133 11.38 9.94 20.80
C MET A 133 10.00 10.43 21.24
N ARG A 134 9.33 11.13 20.32
CA ARG A 134 7.94 11.58 20.46
C ARG A 134 7.11 10.95 19.37
N VAL A 135 5.96 10.40 19.76
CA VAL A 135 5.05 9.71 18.85
C VAL A 135 3.69 10.38 18.94
N ARG A 136 3.09 10.69 17.80
CA ARG A 136 1.70 11.14 17.68
C ARG A 136 0.96 10.31 16.66
N VAL A 137 -0.28 9.94 16.98
CA VAL A 137 -1.15 9.20 16.08
C VAL A 137 -2.06 10.20 15.38
N LEU A 138 -2.09 10.12 14.06
CA LEU A 138 -2.96 10.85 13.17
C LEU A 138 -4.06 9.91 12.67
N ASP A 139 -5.31 10.28 12.88
CA ASP A 139 -6.47 9.45 12.53
C ASP A 139 -6.86 9.64 11.05
N ALA A 140 -6.42 8.73 10.19
CA ALA A 140 -6.67 8.75 8.75
C ALA A 140 -8.03 8.15 8.38
N THR A 141 -9.09 8.63 9.03
CA THR A 141 -10.47 8.24 8.75
C THR A 141 -11.38 9.45 8.75
N PHE A 142 -12.50 9.35 8.05
CA PHE A 142 -13.51 10.40 7.93
C PHE A 142 -14.92 9.83 8.14
N GLU A 143 -15.88 10.69 8.45
CA GLU A 143 -17.30 10.33 8.52
C GLU A 143 -17.94 10.46 7.14
N ASP A 144 -18.75 9.48 6.76
CA ASP A 144 -19.47 9.53 5.49
C ASP A 144 -20.64 10.53 5.57
N THR A 145 -20.47 11.70 4.96
CA THR A 145 -21.52 12.74 4.89
C THR A 145 -22.19 12.82 3.51
N GLY A 146 -21.88 11.89 2.59
CA GLY A 146 -22.28 11.97 1.19
C GLY A 146 -21.58 13.05 0.35
N ASP A 147 -20.54 13.70 0.88
CA ASP A 147 -19.78 14.74 0.17
C ASP A 147 -18.31 14.28 -0.04
N PRO A 148 -17.87 14.05 -1.29
CA PRO A 148 -16.48 13.70 -1.58
C PRO A 148 -15.43 14.68 -1.05
N LYS A 149 -15.81 15.94 -0.82
CA LYS A 149 -14.90 16.95 -0.25
C LYS A 149 -14.44 16.60 1.17
N GLN A 150 -15.08 15.65 1.84
CA GLN A 150 -14.59 15.13 3.13
C GLN A 150 -13.17 14.55 3.02
N LEU A 151 -12.77 13.99 1.87
CA LEU A 151 -11.40 13.48 1.68
C LEU A 151 -10.37 14.60 1.81
N VAL A 152 -10.58 15.69 1.06
CA VAL A 152 -9.69 16.87 1.05
C VAL A 152 -9.72 17.58 2.40
N LYS A 153 -10.92 17.77 2.97
CA LYS A 153 -11.08 18.38 4.29
C LYS A 153 -10.32 17.60 5.36
N ARG A 154 -10.51 16.27 5.43
CA ARG A 154 -9.82 15.43 6.41
C ARG A 154 -8.31 15.45 6.19
N PHE A 155 -7.84 15.43 4.95
CA PHE A 155 -6.43 15.58 4.65
C PHE A 155 -5.85 16.90 5.18
N HIS A 156 -6.54 18.03 5.00
CA HIS A 156 -6.07 19.32 5.54
C HIS A 156 -5.98 19.33 7.07
N GLU A 157 -6.99 18.77 7.76
CA GLU A 157 -6.93 18.62 9.21
C GLU A 157 -5.70 17.81 9.65
N LEU A 158 -5.42 16.70 8.95
CA LEU A 158 -4.22 15.89 9.20
C LEU A 158 -2.93 16.63 8.90
N ALA A 159 -2.90 17.47 7.85
CA ALA A 159 -1.75 18.28 7.49
C ALA A 159 -1.44 19.33 8.57
N ASP A 160 -2.46 20.00 9.09
CA ASP A 160 -2.32 20.96 10.19
C ASP A 160 -1.83 20.26 11.47
N GLU A 161 -2.41 19.11 11.82
CA GLU A 161 -1.98 18.29 12.96
C GLU A 161 -0.51 17.82 12.82
N ALA A 162 -0.10 17.45 11.60
CA ALA A 162 1.25 17.00 11.27
C ALA A 162 2.27 18.14 11.38
N LEU A 163 1.97 19.30 10.79
CA LEU A 163 2.83 20.49 10.84
C LEU A 163 3.02 21.00 12.27
N ALA A 164 1.97 20.90 13.10
CA ALA A 164 2.02 21.30 14.50
C ALA A 164 2.76 20.32 15.43
N PHE A 165 3.20 19.15 14.93
CA PHE A 165 3.74 18.11 15.81
C PHE A 165 5.23 18.25 16.16
N ARG A 166 6.03 18.95 15.36
CA ARG A 166 7.48 18.96 15.57
C ARG A 166 7.87 19.26 17.01
N VAL A 167 8.73 18.41 17.56
CA VAL A 167 9.41 18.63 18.84
C VAL A 167 10.90 18.87 18.57
N LEU A 168 11.43 19.97 19.09
CA LEU A 168 12.88 20.25 19.03
C LEU A 168 13.64 19.19 19.84
N ASP A 169 14.82 18.80 19.36
CA ASP A 169 15.77 17.88 20.00
C ASP A 169 15.34 16.41 20.18
N ASP A 170 14.07 16.08 19.89
CA ASP A 170 13.54 14.71 19.92
C ASP A 170 13.26 14.16 18.50
N ALA A 171 13.38 12.84 18.35
CA ALA A 171 12.91 12.10 17.18
C ALA A 171 11.38 12.16 17.11
N SER A 172 10.83 12.89 16.12
CA SER A 172 9.39 12.99 15.92
C SER A 172 8.88 11.89 14.99
N VAL A 173 7.89 11.12 15.41
CA VAL A 173 7.23 10.06 14.64
C VAL A 173 5.72 10.30 14.57
N LEU A 174 5.20 10.46 13.36
CA LEU A 174 3.76 10.49 13.08
C LEU A 174 3.30 9.11 12.64
N ILE A 175 2.39 8.51 13.40
CA ILE A 175 1.70 7.27 13.00
C ILE A 175 0.40 7.67 12.31
N ILE A 176 0.32 7.48 11.00
CA ILE A 176 -0.90 7.66 10.20
C ILE A 176 -1.70 6.36 10.33
N SER A 177 -2.88 6.41 10.95
CA SER A 177 -3.65 5.21 11.29
C SER A 177 -5.06 5.27 10.74
N ASP A 178 -5.44 4.28 9.92
CA ASP A 178 -6.82 4.09 9.45
C ASP A 178 -7.63 3.13 10.37
N ARG A 179 -7.08 2.73 11.52
CA ARG A 179 -7.65 1.69 12.40
C ARG A 179 -9.07 2.02 12.89
N ARG A 180 -9.43 3.31 12.99
CA ARG A 180 -10.77 3.75 13.39
C ARG A 180 -11.83 3.56 12.29
N ALA A 181 -11.46 3.05 11.12
CA ALA A 181 -12.41 2.64 10.08
C ALA A 181 -13.26 1.44 10.52
N ASP A 182 -12.86 0.75 11.59
CA ASP A 182 -13.68 -0.30 12.20
C ASP A 182 -14.86 0.27 13.03
N GLU A 183 -14.78 1.53 13.45
CA GLU A 183 -15.86 2.20 14.18
C GLU A 183 -17.06 2.47 13.26
N PRO A 184 -18.30 2.25 13.73
CA PRO A 184 -19.50 2.53 12.93
C PRO A 184 -19.53 3.95 12.37
N GLY A 185 -19.89 4.10 11.09
CA GLY A 185 -20.01 5.39 10.40
C GLY A 185 -18.70 6.02 9.94
N ARG A 186 -17.54 5.37 10.18
CA ARG A 186 -16.23 5.87 9.72
C ARG A 186 -15.74 5.09 8.51
N LEU A 187 -15.08 5.79 7.59
CA LEU A 187 -14.45 5.26 6.39
C LEU A 187 -12.95 5.61 6.37
N PRO A 188 -12.11 4.75 5.77
CA PRO A 188 -10.68 5.02 5.67
C PRO A 188 -10.38 6.09 4.64
N LEU A 189 -9.56 7.08 4.99
CA LEU A 189 -8.94 7.97 4.03
C LEU A 189 -7.78 7.22 3.37
N PRO A 190 -7.74 7.07 2.03
CA PRO A 190 -6.71 6.26 1.37
C PRO A 190 -5.31 6.68 1.80
N THR A 191 -4.57 5.73 2.36
CA THR A 191 -3.29 6.00 3.02
C THR A 191 -2.24 6.52 2.06
N LEU A 192 -2.34 6.15 0.77
CA LEU A 192 -1.51 6.71 -0.29
C LEU A 192 -1.74 8.22 -0.46
N LEU A 193 -2.99 8.71 -0.43
CA LEU A 193 -3.26 10.16 -0.52
C LEU A 193 -2.69 10.89 0.70
N VAL A 194 -2.84 10.31 1.89
CA VAL A 194 -2.32 10.92 3.12
C VAL A 194 -0.80 11.02 3.10
N VAL A 195 -0.10 9.91 2.85
CA VAL A 195 1.36 9.89 2.85
C VAL A 195 1.92 10.71 1.69
N GLY A 196 1.37 10.52 0.49
CA GLY A 196 1.79 11.22 -0.72
C GLY A 196 1.59 12.73 -0.62
N GLY A 197 0.54 13.20 0.06
CA GLY A 197 0.31 14.63 0.29
C GLY A 197 1.14 15.19 1.45
N LEU A 198 1.25 14.47 2.58
CA LEU A 198 2.03 14.92 3.74
C LEU A 198 3.53 14.95 3.46
N HIS A 199 4.05 14.04 2.63
CA HIS A 199 5.47 13.97 2.33
C HIS A 199 6.04 15.26 1.70
N PRO A 200 5.53 15.76 0.56
CA PRO A 200 5.96 17.01 -0.05
C PRO A 200 5.53 18.23 0.78
N LEU A 201 4.37 18.20 1.46
CA LEU A 201 3.93 19.30 2.32
C LEU A 201 4.90 19.54 3.48
N LEU A 202 5.30 18.48 4.20
CA LEU A 202 6.32 18.57 5.24
C LEU A 202 7.68 18.96 4.66
N ALA A 203 8.00 18.56 3.42
CA ALA A 203 9.25 18.94 2.78
C ALA A 203 9.28 20.44 2.45
N ALA A 204 8.18 20.98 1.91
CA ALA A 204 8.00 22.40 1.62
C ALA A 204 8.06 23.26 2.89
N ALA A 205 7.58 22.74 4.02
CA ALA A 205 7.70 23.39 5.33
C ALA A 205 9.10 23.26 5.97
N GLY A 206 10.04 22.52 5.36
CA GLY A 206 11.36 22.24 5.91
C GLY A 206 11.36 21.22 7.06
N GLU A 207 10.25 20.52 7.27
CA GLU A 207 10.02 19.63 8.41
C GLU A 207 10.18 18.14 8.11
N ARG A 208 10.14 17.74 6.83
CA ARG A 208 10.21 16.31 6.46
C ARG A 208 11.45 15.60 7.01
N ARG A 209 12.56 16.33 7.17
CA ARG A 209 13.79 15.80 7.75
C ARG A 209 13.66 15.44 9.24
N ASN A 210 12.81 16.16 9.96
CA ASN A 210 12.67 16.09 11.42
C ASN A 210 11.61 15.06 11.86
N VAL A 211 10.75 14.64 10.94
CA VAL A 211 9.59 13.79 11.23
C VAL A 211 9.63 12.52 10.40
N SER A 212 9.38 11.37 11.03
CA SER A 212 9.16 10.09 10.34
C SER A 212 7.68 9.79 10.21
N LEU A 213 7.27 9.32 9.04
CA LEU A 213 5.89 8.89 8.76
C LEU A 213 5.81 7.36 8.87
N VAL A 214 4.99 6.86 9.77
CA VAL A 214 4.73 5.42 9.94
C VAL A 214 3.27 5.17 9.60
N VAL A 215 2.99 4.24 8.69
CA VAL A 215 1.62 3.97 8.22
C VAL A 215 1.08 2.73 8.90
N GLU A 216 0.05 2.87 9.73
CA GLU A 216 -0.76 1.76 10.24
C GLU A 216 -2.01 1.64 9.36
N SER A 217 -2.07 0.60 8.52
CA SER A 217 -3.14 0.50 7.53
C SER A 217 -3.73 -0.89 7.35
N GLY A 218 -5.05 -0.93 7.14
CA GLY A 218 -5.78 -2.12 6.72
C GLY A 218 -5.79 -2.36 5.20
N GLU A 219 -5.36 -1.38 4.40
CA GLU A 219 -5.31 -1.47 2.94
C GLU A 219 -4.12 -2.31 2.43
N ILE A 220 -3.06 -2.42 3.23
CA ILE A 220 -1.80 -3.08 2.84
C ILE A 220 -1.94 -4.59 2.94
N TYR A 221 -2.01 -5.30 1.82
CA TYR A 221 -2.02 -6.77 1.80
C TYR A 221 -0.89 -7.41 0.99
N GLU A 222 -0.29 -6.70 0.04
CA GLU A 222 0.78 -7.20 -0.82
C GLU A 222 2.02 -6.30 -0.82
N GLY A 223 3.15 -6.84 -1.25
CA GLY A 223 4.41 -6.09 -1.25
C GLY A 223 4.42 -4.90 -2.21
N HIS A 224 3.52 -4.86 -3.18
CA HIS A 224 3.30 -3.68 -4.03
C HIS A 224 2.79 -2.49 -3.21
N ASP A 225 1.79 -2.70 -2.34
CA ASP A 225 1.24 -1.64 -1.48
C ASP A 225 2.34 -1.04 -0.57
N VAL A 226 3.18 -1.92 -0.01
CA VAL A 226 4.36 -1.53 0.80
C VAL A 226 5.33 -0.68 -0.03
N ALA A 227 5.66 -1.13 -1.23
CA ALA A 227 6.60 -0.43 -2.11
C ALA A 227 6.07 0.95 -2.51
N VAL A 228 4.79 1.05 -2.84
CA VAL A 228 4.12 2.33 -3.14
C VAL A 228 4.22 3.27 -1.95
N LEU A 229 3.75 2.88 -0.75
CA LEU A 229 3.78 3.76 0.42
C LEU A 229 5.20 4.27 0.75
N LEU A 230 6.21 3.42 0.64
CA LEU A 230 7.61 3.79 0.87
C LEU A 230 8.12 4.77 -0.21
N ALA A 231 7.81 4.52 -1.48
CA ALA A 231 8.19 5.39 -2.58
C ALA A 231 7.55 6.79 -2.49
N TYR A 232 6.36 6.89 -1.89
CA TYR A 232 5.68 8.17 -1.65
C TYR A 232 5.99 8.79 -0.27
N GLY A 233 6.93 8.23 0.48
CA GLY A 233 7.55 8.89 1.63
C GLY A 233 7.22 8.32 3.00
N ALA A 234 6.55 7.17 3.11
CA ALA A 234 6.49 6.44 4.35
C ALA A 234 7.91 5.99 4.78
N THR A 235 8.21 6.06 6.07
CA THR A 235 9.44 5.51 6.65
C THR A 235 9.28 4.03 7.01
N ALA A 236 8.11 3.65 7.52
CA ALA A 236 7.76 2.29 7.88
C ALA A 236 6.25 2.07 7.72
N VAL A 237 5.82 0.81 7.64
CA VAL A 237 4.43 0.41 7.49
C VAL A 237 4.07 -0.72 8.46
N ASN A 238 2.84 -0.73 8.94
CA ASN A 238 2.26 -1.77 9.78
C ASN A 238 0.96 -2.25 9.10
N PRO A 239 0.99 -3.39 8.38
CA PRO A 239 -0.18 -3.96 7.73
C PRO A 239 -1.07 -4.70 8.75
N TYR A 240 -1.69 -3.96 9.66
CA TYR A 240 -2.31 -4.57 10.85
C TYR A 240 -3.44 -5.54 10.51
N ALA A 241 -4.23 -5.24 9.47
CA ALA A 241 -5.33 -6.10 9.05
C ALA A 241 -4.84 -7.42 8.46
N THR A 242 -3.78 -7.35 7.67
CA THR A 242 -3.09 -8.52 7.12
C THR A 242 -2.55 -9.41 8.24
N PHE A 243 -1.98 -8.84 9.30
CA PHE A 243 -1.53 -9.62 10.45
C PHE A 243 -2.67 -10.23 11.25
N ALA A 244 -3.76 -9.50 11.49
CA ALA A 244 -4.94 -10.04 12.15
C ALA A 244 -5.49 -11.26 11.37
N LEU A 245 -5.64 -11.12 10.05
CA LEU A 245 -6.08 -12.21 9.16
C LEU A 245 -5.08 -13.37 9.10
N ALA A 246 -3.77 -13.10 9.20
CA ALA A 246 -2.73 -14.14 9.24
C ALA A 246 -2.88 -15.01 10.49
N SER A 247 -3.10 -14.39 11.64
CA SER A 247 -3.25 -15.07 12.94
C SER A 247 -4.47 -16.00 13.02
N GLU A 248 -5.45 -15.82 12.13
CA GLU A 248 -6.64 -16.67 12.02
C GLU A 248 -6.44 -17.91 11.11
N ILE A 249 -5.28 -18.06 10.46
CA ILE A 249 -5.02 -19.19 9.58
C ILE A 249 -4.90 -20.48 10.39
N ARG A 250 -5.92 -21.34 10.26
CA ARG A 250 -5.95 -22.66 10.89
C ARG A 250 -4.74 -23.51 10.48
N ASN A 251 -4.25 -24.32 11.43
CA ASN A 251 -3.12 -25.23 11.28
C ASN A 251 -1.76 -24.54 11.06
N MET A 252 -1.60 -23.31 11.55
CA MET A 252 -0.33 -22.60 11.60
C MET A 252 -0.29 -21.79 12.91
N GLU A 253 0.86 -21.75 13.57
CA GLU A 253 1.03 -20.89 14.75
C GLU A 253 0.91 -19.41 14.34
N PRO A 254 0.15 -18.58 15.09
CA PRO A 254 -0.09 -17.18 14.73
C PRO A 254 1.19 -16.37 14.51
N GLU A 255 2.19 -16.57 15.36
CA GLU A 255 3.48 -15.88 15.26
C GLU A 255 4.21 -16.28 13.97
N ARG A 256 4.16 -17.56 13.57
CA ARG A 256 4.75 -18.02 12.32
C ARG A 256 4.00 -17.49 11.10
N ALA A 257 2.68 -17.34 11.19
CA ALA A 257 1.87 -16.76 10.12
C ALA A 257 2.25 -15.28 9.88
N VAL A 258 2.43 -14.50 10.94
CA VAL A 258 2.90 -13.10 10.88
C VAL A 258 4.32 -13.01 10.31
N GLU A 259 5.21 -13.92 10.70
CA GLU A 259 6.57 -14.03 10.13
C GLU A 259 6.54 -14.31 8.63
N ASN A 260 5.78 -15.32 8.19
CA ASN A 260 5.68 -15.67 6.77
C ASN A 260 5.14 -14.50 5.93
N VAL A 261 4.16 -13.74 6.44
CA VAL A 261 3.68 -12.51 5.78
C VAL A 261 4.80 -11.50 5.67
N THR A 262 5.52 -11.25 6.78
CA THR A 262 6.63 -10.28 6.81
C THR A 262 7.71 -10.67 5.81
N GLU A 263 8.15 -11.94 5.81
CA GLU A 263 9.12 -12.49 4.85
C GLU A 263 8.66 -12.29 3.40
N ALA A 264 7.39 -12.57 3.10
CA ALA A 264 6.83 -12.40 1.76
C ALA A 264 6.83 -10.93 1.31
N LEU A 265 6.39 -10.01 2.17
CA LEU A 265 6.35 -8.58 1.87
C LEU A 265 7.76 -8.01 1.63
N LEU A 266 8.74 -8.41 2.45
CA LEU A 266 10.13 -7.97 2.31
C LEU A 266 10.79 -8.54 1.06
N ALA A 267 10.51 -9.81 0.71
CA ALA A 267 11.00 -10.42 -0.52
C ALA A 267 10.45 -9.70 -1.76
N THR A 268 9.16 -9.38 -1.77
CA THR A 268 8.53 -8.58 -2.85
C THR A 268 9.13 -7.18 -2.93
N LEU A 269 9.35 -6.52 -1.78
CA LEU A 269 9.98 -5.19 -1.75
C LEU A 269 11.39 -5.21 -2.36
N LYS A 270 12.25 -6.16 -1.96
CA LYS A 270 13.57 -6.35 -2.57
C LYS A 270 13.47 -6.54 -4.08
N ARG A 271 12.55 -7.39 -4.53
CA ARG A 271 12.32 -7.62 -5.95
C ARG A 271 11.86 -6.37 -6.70
N ILE A 272 11.04 -5.51 -6.10
CA ILE A 272 10.61 -4.25 -6.73
C ILE A 272 11.80 -3.27 -6.82
N MET A 273 12.55 -3.08 -5.74
CA MET A 273 13.73 -2.20 -5.72
C MET A 273 14.78 -2.65 -6.74
N SER A 274 14.97 -3.97 -6.88
CA SER A 274 15.99 -4.53 -7.76
C SER A 274 15.70 -4.30 -9.24
N LYS A 275 14.44 -4.12 -9.65
CA LYS A 275 14.06 -3.77 -11.03
C LYS A 275 14.58 -2.41 -11.48
N MET A 276 14.84 -1.51 -10.53
CA MET A 276 15.46 -0.20 -10.77
C MET A 276 16.94 -0.17 -10.38
N GLY A 277 17.52 -1.31 -9.99
CA GLY A 277 18.91 -1.39 -9.54
C GLY A 277 19.17 -0.68 -8.20
N ILE A 278 18.14 -0.52 -7.35
CA ILE A 278 18.27 0.15 -6.05
C ILE A 278 18.58 -0.89 -4.97
N THR A 279 19.65 -0.65 -4.21
CA THR A 279 20.10 -1.55 -3.13
C THR A 279 19.68 -1.11 -1.73
N THR A 280 19.41 0.17 -1.51
CA THR A 280 19.09 0.69 -0.16
C THR A 280 17.67 1.22 -0.08
N LEU A 281 16.97 0.91 1.01
CA LEU A 281 15.64 1.46 1.27
C LEU A 281 15.69 3.00 1.37
N ALA A 282 16.76 3.56 1.93
CA ALA A 282 16.95 4.99 2.01
C ALA A 282 16.94 5.68 0.63
N GLY A 283 17.52 5.05 -0.39
CA GLY A 283 17.47 5.53 -1.78
C GLY A 283 16.14 5.27 -2.50
N TYR A 284 15.36 4.28 -2.03
CA TYR A 284 14.03 3.99 -2.58
C TYR A 284 12.94 4.90 -2.01
N ARG A 285 13.06 5.30 -0.74
CA ARG A 285 12.05 6.12 -0.05
C ARG A 285 11.94 7.51 -0.68
N GLY A 286 10.71 7.93 -0.99
CA GLY A 286 10.47 9.23 -1.62
C GLY A 286 10.88 9.31 -3.10
N SER A 287 11.23 8.17 -3.72
CA SER A 287 11.67 8.12 -5.12
C SER A 287 10.53 8.25 -6.13
N ALA A 288 9.29 8.02 -5.71
CA ALA A 288 8.09 8.02 -6.56
C ALA A 288 8.26 7.23 -7.88
N LEU A 289 8.97 6.09 -7.86
CA LEU A 289 9.28 5.24 -9.04
C LEU A 289 8.07 4.42 -9.53
N PHE A 290 6.98 5.12 -9.78
CA PHE A 290 5.72 4.59 -10.28
C PHE A 290 5.16 5.52 -11.35
N GLU A 291 4.38 4.96 -12.26
CA GLU A 291 3.57 5.70 -13.22
C GLU A 291 2.10 5.56 -12.82
N ALA A 292 1.38 6.68 -12.74
CA ALA A 292 -0.04 6.69 -12.46
C ALA A 292 -0.81 6.51 -13.77
N VAL A 293 -1.48 5.36 -13.91
CA VAL A 293 -2.30 5.07 -15.09
C VAL A 293 -3.76 5.28 -14.73
N ALA A 294 -4.42 6.18 -15.45
CA ALA A 294 -5.83 6.49 -15.31
C ALA A 294 -6.25 7.20 -14.01
N LEU A 295 -5.36 8.01 -13.42
CA LEU A 295 -5.68 8.98 -12.38
C LEU A 295 -5.74 10.39 -12.97
N SER A 296 -6.64 11.22 -12.48
CA SER A 296 -6.72 12.62 -12.91
C SER A 296 -5.45 13.40 -12.55
N PRO A 297 -5.02 14.35 -13.40
CA PRO A 297 -3.88 15.22 -13.09
C PRO A 297 -4.07 15.97 -11.77
N ASP A 298 -5.28 16.42 -11.45
CA ASP A 298 -5.58 17.14 -10.20
C ASP A 298 -5.30 16.29 -8.96
N VAL A 299 -5.67 15.00 -8.95
CA VAL A 299 -5.34 14.07 -7.86
C VAL A 299 -3.83 13.91 -7.73
N VAL A 300 -3.15 13.73 -8.87
CA VAL A 300 -1.72 13.43 -8.93
C VAL A 300 -0.87 14.62 -8.51
N ASP A 301 -1.17 15.82 -9.02
CA ASP A 301 -0.47 17.05 -8.67
C ASP A 301 -0.67 17.39 -7.19
N TYR A 302 -1.86 17.16 -6.67
CA TYR A 302 -2.19 17.50 -5.29
C TYR A 302 -1.62 16.50 -4.27
N PHE A 303 -1.71 15.19 -4.54
CA PHE A 303 -1.39 14.15 -3.55
C PHE A 303 -0.17 13.29 -3.91
N LEU A 304 0.32 13.29 -5.14
CA LEU A 304 1.37 12.35 -5.58
C LEU A 304 2.62 13.06 -6.09
N GLY A 305 2.76 14.37 -5.84
CA GLY A 305 4.01 15.09 -6.05
C GLY A 305 4.49 15.12 -7.51
N GLY A 306 3.56 15.12 -8.47
CA GLY A 306 3.88 15.22 -9.90
C GLY A 306 4.33 13.91 -10.54
N THR A 307 3.93 12.76 -9.98
CA THR A 307 4.02 11.46 -10.66
C THR A 307 3.48 11.55 -12.08
N ASP A 308 4.12 10.87 -13.04
CA ASP A 308 3.63 10.87 -14.42
C ASP A 308 2.24 10.23 -14.50
N SER A 309 1.28 10.98 -15.07
CA SER A 309 -0.05 10.46 -15.42
C SER A 309 -0.52 10.97 -16.77
N VAL A 310 -0.27 10.17 -17.81
CA VAL A 310 -0.46 10.62 -19.20
C VAL A 310 -1.93 10.60 -19.64
N LEU A 311 -2.70 9.61 -19.20
CA LEU A 311 -4.06 9.37 -19.70
C LEU A 311 -5.13 10.22 -19.01
N GLY A 312 -4.88 10.70 -17.78
CA GLY A 312 -5.93 11.23 -16.92
C GLY A 312 -6.97 10.15 -16.55
N GLY A 313 -7.95 10.47 -15.71
CA GLY A 313 -9.01 9.52 -15.38
C GLY A 313 -9.67 9.82 -14.05
N VAL A 314 -9.63 8.85 -13.15
CA VAL A 314 -10.35 8.84 -11.86
C VAL A 314 -10.06 10.11 -11.05
N GLU A 315 -11.14 10.77 -10.62
CA GLU A 315 -11.13 11.98 -9.78
C GLU A 315 -11.31 11.62 -8.30
N LEU A 316 -11.21 12.60 -7.39
CA LEU A 316 -11.42 12.37 -5.95
C LEU A 316 -12.85 11.89 -5.65
N GLU A 317 -13.82 12.38 -6.41
CA GLU A 317 -15.21 11.99 -6.38
C GLU A 317 -15.39 10.50 -6.67
N ASP A 318 -14.67 9.97 -7.66
CA ASP A 318 -14.65 8.54 -7.98
C ASP A 318 -14.02 7.73 -6.85
N ILE A 319 -12.86 8.17 -6.34
CA ILE A 319 -12.17 7.50 -5.23
C ILE A 319 -13.09 7.42 -4.00
N TYR A 320 -13.80 8.52 -3.69
CA TYR A 320 -14.78 8.55 -2.62
C TYR A 320 -15.92 7.54 -2.85
N ARG A 321 -16.51 7.55 -4.05
CA ARG A 321 -17.59 6.62 -4.42
C ARG A 321 -17.15 5.16 -4.29
N ASP A 322 -15.95 4.83 -4.75
CA ASP A 322 -15.39 3.47 -4.64
C ASP A 322 -15.26 3.04 -3.17
N ILE A 323 -14.80 3.92 -2.27
CA ILE A 323 -14.67 3.61 -0.83
C ILE A 323 -16.04 3.34 -0.22
N VAL A 324 -17.03 4.20 -0.50
CA VAL A 324 -18.40 4.07 0.00
C VAL A 324 -19.04 2.78 -0.53
N ALA A 325 -18.98 2.57 -1.85
CA ALA A 325 -19.53 1.37 -2.50
C ALA A 325 -18.92 0.09 -1.92
N ARG A 326 -17.60 0.06 -1.71
CA ARG A 326 -16.92 -1.06 -1.05
C ARG A 326 -17.42 -1.28 0.36
N ALA A 327 -17.64 -0.24 1.15
CA ALA A 327 -18.11 -0.36 2.52
C ALA A 327 -19.56 -0.86 2.62
N GLU A 328 -20.43 -0.41 1.71
CA GLU A 328 -21.84 -0.81 1.64
C GLU A 328 -22.00 -2.29 1.23
N HIS A 329 -21.21 -2.78 0.28
CA HIS A 329 -21.28 -4.17 -0.22
C HIS A 329 -20.49 -5.18 0.64
N SER A 330 -20.45 -4.98 1.95
CA SER A 330 -19.57 -5.71 2.88
C SER A 330 -20.08 -7.08 3.34
N GLU A 331 -21.36 -7.39 3.18
CA GLU A 331 -21.98 -8.60 3.76
C GLU A 331 -21.34 -9.91 3.29
N GLU A 332 -20.83 -9.94 2.06
CA GLU A 332 -20.27 -11.15 1.44
C GLU A 332 -18.77 -11.12 1.13
N LEU A 333 -18.09 -9.98 1.34
CA LEU A 333 -16.87 -9.59 0.63
C LEU A 333 -17.06 -9.79 -0.88
N ALA A 334 -17.15 -8.68 -1.62
CA ALA A 334 -17.54 -8.72 -3.03
C ALA A 334 -16.78 -9.81 -3.82
N ARG A 335 -17.51 -10.55 -4.66
CA ARG A 335 -16.88 -11.38 -5.69
C ARG A 335 -16.38 -10.42 -6.76
N THR A 336 -15.10 -10.49 -7.10
CA THR A 336 -14.57 -9.84 -8.30
C THR A 336 -15.40 -10.32 -9.49
N GLN A 337 -15.92 -9.41 -10.30
CA GLN A 337 -16.56 -9.79 -11.55
C GLN A 337 -15.53 -10.50 -12.46
N GLU A 338 -15.96 -11.54 -13.17
CA GLU A 338 -15.10 -12.29 -14.11
C GLU A 338 -15.03 -11.60 -15.48
N ILE A 339 -14.95 -10.27 -15.52
CA ILE A 339 -14.74 -9.56 -16.78
C ILE A 339 -13.27 -9.70 -17.16
N ARG A 340 -13.02 -10.49 -18.21
CA ARG A 340 -11.69 -10.82 -18.72
C ARG A 340 -11.69 -10.81 -20.23
N VAL A 341 -10.54 -10.50 -20.84
CA VAL A 341 -10.38 -10.62 -22.28
C VAL A 341 -10.50 -12.08 -22.74
N TYR A 342 -9.85 -13.00 -22.03
CA TYR A 342 -9.80 -14.42 -22.38
C TYR A 342 -10.85 -15.25 -21.61
N ARG A 343 -12.14 -14.99 -21.86
CA ARG A 343 -13.23 -15.82 -21.29
C ARG A 343 -13.22 -17.23 -21.91
N LYS A 344 -13.69 -18.22 -21.14
CA LYS A 344 -13.75 -19.62 -21.56
C LYS A 344 -14.60 -19.78 -22.82
N GLU A 345 -15.70 -19.03 -22.89
CA GLU A 345 -16.66 -19.03 -23.99
C GLU A 345 -16.01 -18.56 -25.28
N VAL A 346 -15.33 -17.39 -25.28
CA VAL A 346 -14.66 -16.89 -26.50
C VAL A 346 -13.46 -17.76 -26.86
N THR A 347 -12.70 -18.28 -25.90
CA THR A 347 -11.60 -19.22 -26.19
C THR A 347 -12.10 -20.51 -26.84
N HIS A 348 -13.21 -21.05 -26.36
CA HIS A 348 -13.82 -22.25 -26.92
C HIS A 348 -14.35 -22.00 -28.34
N GLN A 349 -15.03 -20.86 -28.57
CA GLN A 349 -15.50 -20.50 -29.91
C GLN A 349 -14.34 -20.24 -30.88
N LEU A 350 -13.28 -19.59 -30.43
CA LEU A 350 -12.07 -19.41 -31.24
C LEU A 350 -11.46 -20.75 -31.68
N GLN A 351 -11.46 -21.77 -30.81
CA GLN A 351 -11.01 -23.12 -31.15
C GLN A 351 -11.94 -23.82 -32.17
N LEU A 352 -13.24 -23.58 -32.11
CA LEU A 352 -14.20 -24.12 -33.08
C LEU A 352 -14.00 -23.48 -34.45
N VAL A 353 -13.92 -22.15 -34.51
CA VAL A 353 -13.60 -21.40 -35.74
C VAL A 353 -12.30 -21.90 -36.37
N ALA A 354 -11.24 -22.10 -35.57
CA ALA A 354 -9.97 -22.60 -36.08
C ALA A 354 -10.05 -24.04 -36.65
N ARG A 355 -11.02 -24.86 -36.20
CA ARG A 355 -11.20 -26.26 -36.65
C ARG A 355 -12.17 -26.37 -37.83
N ASN A 356 -13.26 -25.61 -37.79
CA ASN A 356 -14.41 -25.76 -38.68
C ASN A 356 -14.50 -24.67 -39.75
N GLY A 357 -13.68 -23.61 -39.64
CA GLY A 357 -13.68 -22.48 -40.55
C GLY A 357 -14.87 -21.54 -40.33
N ASP A 358 -15.36 -20.95 -41.42
CA ASP A 358 -16.31 -19.82 -41.42
C ASP A 358 -17.68 -20.14 -40.77
N ALA A 359 -18.05 -21.41 -40.62
CA ALA A 359 -19.33 -21.83 -40.07
C ALA A 359 -19.56 -21.34 -38.63
N ASP A 360 -18.49 -21.18 -37.84
CA ASP A 360 -18.56 -20.77 -36.44
C ASP A 360 -18.14 -19.30 -36.22
N TYR A 361 -17.74 -18.58 -37.30
CA TYR A 361 -17.16 -17.24 -37.18
C TYR A 361 -18.16 -16.19 -36.68
N ALA A 362 -19.42 -16.26 -37.15
CA ALA A 362 -20.48 -15.35 -36.71
C ALA A 362 -20.70 -15.39 -35.19
N ARG A 363 -20.60 -16.58 -34.58
CA ARG A 363 -20.75 -16.71 -33.13
C ARG A 363 -19.57 -16.12 -32.37
N LEU A 364 -18.36 -16.16 -32.93
CA LEU A 364 -17.20 -15.49 -32.36
C LEU A 364 -17.38 -13.96 -32.42
N GLU A 365 -17.82 -13.41 -33.56
CA GLU A 365 -18.09 -11.97 -33.70
C GLU A 365 -19.11 -11.44 -32.70
N GLU A 366 -20.15 -12.22 -32.37
CA GLU A 366 -21.14 -11.86 -31.34
C GLU A 366 -20.54 -11.77 -29.93
N LEU A 367 -19.49 -12.55 -29.62
CA LEU A 367 -18.89 -12.60 -28.28
C LEU A 367 -17.82 -11.53 -28.06
N LEU A 368 -17.21 -11.00 -29.13
CA LEU A 368 -16.14 -10.01 -29.03
C LEU A 368 -16.59 -8.68 -28.38
N PRO A 369 -17.77 -8.10 -28.69
CA PRO A 369 -18.23 -6.86 -28.06
C PRO A 369 -18.45 -6.93 -26.56
N GLU A 370 -18.68 -8.13 -26.01
CA GLU A 370 -18.81 -8.36 -24.56
C GLU A 370 -17.45 -8.54 -23.86
N THR A 371 -16.35 -8.42 -24.61
CA THR A 371 -14.98 -8.56 -24.11
C THR A 371 -14.43 -7.16 -23.80
N PRO A 372 -13.87 -6.94 -22.59
CA PRO A 372 -13.41 -5.62 -22.16
C PRO A 372 -12.22 -5.06 -22.94
#